data_AF-A0A0N9YN33-F1
#
_entry.id   AF-A0A0N9YN33-F1
#
_cell.length_a   1.000
_cell.length_b   1.000
_cell.length_c   1.000
_cell.angle_alpha   90.00
_cell.angle_beta   90.00
_cell.angle_gamma   90.00
#
_symmetry.space_group_name_H-M   'P 1'
#
loop_
_entity.id
_entity.type
_entity.pdbx_description
1 polymer ?
#
loop_
_entity_poly.entity_id
_entity_poly.type
_entity_poly.pdbx_seq_one_letter_code
_entity_poly.pdbx_strand_id
1 'polypeptide(L)' 'MEKLIQIRIEEEIRNAADEVFRRNGLTTQQAVKMFLTQVANNGQSPFDNLFTPKQQ' A
#
# COMPACT_ATOMS: atom_id res chain seq x y z
N MET A 1 -14.79 14.52 7.96
CA MET A 1 -15.40 14.14 6.67
C MET A 1 -14.53 13.07 6.04
N GLU A 2 -15.13 11.93 5.67
CA GLU A 2 -14.43 10.87 4.95
C GLU A 2 -14.29 11.26 3.45
N LYS A 3 -13.18 10.88 2.82
CA LYS A 3 -12.94 11.11 1.38
C LYS A 3 -12.66 9.78 0.69
N LEU A 4 -13.22 9.59 -0.51
CA LEU A 4 -12.96 8.43 -1.35
C LEU A 4 -11.70 8.66 -2.19
N ILE A 5 -10.87 7.63 -2.29
CA ILE A 5 -9.70 7.60 -3.18
C ILE A 5 -10.03 6.67 -4.36
N GLN A 6 -9.93 7.21 -5.57
CA GLN A 6 -10.11 6.46 -6.82
C GLN A 6 -8.81 6.51 -7.62
N ILE A 7 -8.25 5.35 -7.96
CA ILE A 7 -6.97 5.22 -8.67
C ILE A 7 -7.19 4.30 -9.87
N ARG A 8 -6.68 4.72 -11.03
CA ARG A 8 -6.63 3.87 -12.22
C ARG A 8 -5.38 3.01 -12.16
N ILE A 9 -5.54 1.71 -12.28
CA ILE A 9 -4.47 0.72 -12.37
C ILE A 9 -4.89 -0.36 -13.36
N GLU A 10 -3.91 -1.04 -13.94
CA GLU A 10 -4.18 -2.21 -14.79
C GLU A 10 -4.84 -3.32 -13.97
N GLU A 11 -5.74 -4.05 -14.62
CA GLU A 11 -6.51 -5.12 -13.97
C GLU A 11 -5.61 -6.22 -13.43
N GLU A 12 -4.57 -6.60 -14.17
CA GLU A 12 -3.63 -7.64 -13.78
C GLU A 12 -2.87 -7.27 -12.50
N ILE A 13 -2.40 -6.02 -12.39
CA ILE A 13 -1.75 -5.50 -11.19
C ILE A 13 -2.70 -5.49 -10.00
N ARG A 14 -3.96 -5.09 -10.22
CA ARG A 14 -4.99 -5.12 -9.18
C ARG A 14 -5.23 -6.53 -8.66
N ASN A 15 -5.39 -7.49 -9.57
CA ASN A 15 -5.71 -8.86 -9.23
C ASN A 15 -4.54 -9.54 -8.50
N ALA A 16 -3.30 -9.31 -8.96
CA ALA A 16 -2.10 -9.82 -8.30
C ALA A 16 -1.94 -9.27 -6.87
N ALA A 17 -2.15 -7.96 -6.68
CA ALA A 17 -2.09 -7.36 -5.35
C ALA A 17 -3.18 -7.91 -4.42
N ASP A 18 -4.41 -8.06 -4.92
CA ASP A 18 -5.52 -8.59 -4.13
C ASP A 18 -5.28 -10.03 -3.68
N GLU A 19 -4.70 -10.87 -4.53
CA GLU A 19 -4.33 -12.23 -4.14
C GLU A 19 -3.31 -12.26 -3.00
N VAL A 20 -2.28 -11.40 -3.07
CA VAL A 20 -1.24 -11.29 -2.03
C VAL A 20 -1.85 -10.86 -0.70
N PHE A 21 -2.72 -9.83 -0.69
CA PHE A 21 -3.36 -9.35 0.53
C PHE A 21 -4.33 -10.38 1.10
N ARG A 22 -5.06 -11.10 0.25
CA ARG A 22 -6.03 -12.11 0.67
C ARG A 22 -5.39 -13.27 1.41
N ARG A 23 -4.16 -13.67 1.04
CA ARG A 23 -3.37 -14.68 1.78
C ARG A 23 -3.14 -14.30 3.24
N ASN A 24 -3.16 -13.00 3.55
CA ASN A 24 -3.01 -12.46 4.90
C ASN A 24 -4.35 -12.04 5.53
N GLY A 25 -5.49 -12.41 4.95
CA GLY A 25 -6.83 -12.06 5.46
C GLY A 25 -7.20 -10.59 5.24
N LEU A 26 -6.58 -9.92 4.26
CA LEU A 26 -6.80 -8.51 3.97
C LEU A 26 -7.39 -8.31 2.58
N THR A 27 -8.29 -7.32 2.46
CA THR A 27 -8.68 -6.79 1.15
C THR A 27 -7.69 -5.72 0.69
N THR A 28 -7.62 -5.49 -0.62
CA THR A 28 -6.82 -4.39 -1.19
C THR A 28 -7.19 -3.03 -0.56
N GLN A 29 -8.48 -2.78 -0.29
CA GLN A 29 -8.93 -1.53 0.33
C GLN A 29 -8.43 -1.37 1.77
N GLN A 30 -8.45 -2.45 2.55
CA GLN A 30 -7.89 -2.45 3.91
C GLN A 30 -6.39 -2.19 3.88
N ALA A 31 -5.67 -2.83 2.96
CA ALA A 31 -4.24 -2.62 2.78
C ALA A 31 -3.91 -1.15 2.44
N VAL A 32 -4.63 -0.55 1.49
CA VAL A 32 -4.45 0.86 1.12
C VAL A 32 -4.79 1.79 2.30
N LYS A 33 -5.85 1.50 3.07
CA LYS A 33 -6.20 2.29 4.25
C LYS A 33 -5.10 2.21 5.32
N MET A 34 -4.58 1.02 5.59
CA MET A 34 -3.48 0.83 6.54
C MET A 34 -2.22 1.55 6.06
N PHE A 35 -1.88 1.43 4.77
CA PHE A 35 -0.77 2.13 4.14
C PHE A 35 -0.85 3.64 4.37
N LEU A 36 -1.97 4.29 4.00
CA LEU A 36 -2.15 5.73 4.18
C LEU A 36 -2.12 6.14 5.65
N THR A 37 -2.67 5.30 6.53
CA THR A 37 -2.65 5.54 7.99
C THR A 37 -1.23 5.52 8.52
N GLN A 38 -0.40 4.57 8.09
CA GLN A 38 1.00 4.51 8.50
C GLN A 38 1.75 5.75 8.04
N VAL A 39 1.69 6.09 6.74
CA VAL A 39 2.35 7.29 6.19
C VAL A 39 1.95 8.56 6.94
N ALA A 40 0.65 8.74 7.21
CA ALA A 40 0.16 9.91 7.92
C ALA A 40 0.66 9.98 9.37
N ASN A 41 0.78 8.83 10.05
CA ASN A 41 1.17 8.77 11.46
C ASN A 41 2.69 8.82 11.67
N ASN A 42 3.49 8.26 10.75
CA ASN A 42 4.94 8.17 10.89
C ASN A 42 5.70 9.24 10.10
N GLY A 43 5.05 9.93 9.15
CA GLY A 43 5.69 10.92 8.27
C GLY A 43 6.69 10.32 7.29
N GLN A 44 6.72 9.00 7.14
CA GLN A 44 7.65 8.25 6.30
C GLN A 44 6.91 7.56 5.16
N SER A 45 7.43 7.71 3.96
CA SER A 45 6.99 6.97 2.79
C SER A 45 7.51 5.53 2.84
N PRO A 46 6.77 4.52 2.34
CA PRO A 46 7.31 3.16 2.15
C PRO A 46 8.43 3.12 1.11
N PHE A 47 8.60 4.20 0.35
CA PHE A 47 9.68 4.37 -0.62
C PHE A 47 10.86 5.13 -0.04
N ASP A 48 10.77 5.60 1.21
CA ASP A 48 11.93 6.15 1.89
C ASP A 48 12.99 5.05 2.00
N ASN A 49 14.21 5.40 1.63
CA ASN A 49 15.36 4.49 1.59
C ASN A 49 15.28 3.33 0.60
N LEU A 50 14.33 3.32 -0.35
CA LEU A 50 14.21 2.26 -1.35
C LEU A 50 15.47 2.09 -2.22
N PHE A 51 16.24 3.17 -2.40
CA PHE A 51 17.47 3.20 -3.19
C PHE A 51 18.73 3.35 -2.32
N THR A 52 18.59 3.33 -1.00
CA THR A 52 19.76 3.42 -0.12
C THR A 52 20.42 2.04 -0.06
N PRO A 53 21.72 1.91 -0.42
CA PRO A 53 22.39 0.63 -0.33
C PRO A 53 22.35 0.14 1.12
N LYS A 54 21.93 -1.12 1.32
CA LYS A 54 22.01 -1.77 2.64
C LYS A 54 23.48 -1.73 3.08
N GLN A 55 23.77 -0.98 4.14
CA GLN A 55 25.05 -1.12 4.84
C GLN A 55 25.05 -2.54 5.43
N GLN A 56 25.93 -3.38 4.89
CA GLN A 56 26.22 -4.72 5.39
C GLN A 56 27.04 -4.64 6.66
#